data_AF-R5DRS4-F1
#
_entry.id   AF-R5DRS4-F1
#
_cell.length_a   1.000
_cell.length_b   1.000
_cell.length_c   1.000
_cell.angle_alpha   90.00
_cell.angle_beta   90.00
_cell.angle_gamma   90.00
#
_symmetry.space_group_name_H-M   'P 1'
#
loop_
_entity.id
_entity.type
_entity.pdbx_description
1 polymer ?
#
loop_
_entity_poly.entity_id
_entity_poly.type
_entity_poly.pdbx_seq_one_letter_code
_entity_poly.pdbx_strand_id
1 'polypeptide(L)'
;MNEQNIENVSSLADNQNPASENNQPNIAEKYKQMAINDINTIKQLVGNGVMTQEQGQNLMNFVSQKAFEKYTENLSQKQLQQSIDIPTQAEPMPDFFNQIGRSDVYDYLKNSNTNFDRDEISKISALVEKIENSAIQRYLEKQKHEKALINENETAKQRLRANAQNNNSDGMKNLVFTREQIGKMSGAEFAKNEQAIMAQLRKGLIK
;
A
#
# COMPACT_ATOMS: atom_id res chain seq x y z
N MET A 1 73.51 12.91 -3.55
CA MET A 1 73.26 14.33 -3.91
C MET A 1 72.80 14.30 -5.37
N ASN A 2 71.60 14.66 -5.79
CA ASN A 2 70.48 15.45 -5.27
C ASN A 2 69.19 14.89 -5.90
N GLU A 3 68.12 14.72 -5.13
CA GLU A 3 66.90 15.56 -5.06
C GLU A 3 65.75 15.13 -5.99
N GLN A 4 64.57 15.26 -5.39
CA GLN A 4 63.21 14.93 -5.81
C GLN A 4 62.80 15.53 -7.16
N ASN A 5 61.92 14.82 -7.88
CA ASN A 5 60.72 15.46 -8.42
C ASN A 5 59.56 14.47 -8.54
N ILE A 6 58.41 14.88 -8.00
CA ILE A 6 57.11 14.19 -8.07
C ILE A 6 56.34 14.89 -9.18
N GLU A 7 56.05 14.19 -10.28
CA GLU A 7 54.94 14.58 -11.15
C GLU A 7 54.11 13.36 -11.55
N ASN A 8 52.84 13.52 -11.25
CA ASN A 8 51.70 12.65 -11.48
C ASN A 8 51.17 12.91 -12.89
N VAL A 9 51.09 11.91 -13.76
CA VAL A 9 50.09 11.87 -14.85
C VAL A 9 49.85 10.43 -15.33
N SER A 10 48.67 9.93 -14.96
CA SER A 10 47.70 9.27 -15.84
C SER A 10 48.20 8.13 -16.74
N SER A 11 47.93 6.89 -16.31
CA SER A 11 47.64 5.79 -17.22
C SER A 11 46.27 5.19 -16.87
N LEU A 12 45.41 5.13 -17.89
CA LEU A 12 44.15 4.42 -17.87
C LEU A 12 44.43 2.95 -17.54
N ALA A 13 44.05 2.53 -16.33
CA ALA A 13 43.91 1.13 -15.99
C ALA A 13 42.41 0.78 -16.08
N ASP A 14 42.09 0.16 -17.22
CA ASP A 14 40.92 -0.65 -17.50
C ASP A 14 40.63 -1.57 -16.30
N ASN A 15 39.70 -1.16 -15.44
CA ASN A 15 39.30 -1.93 -14.28
C ASN A 15 37.96 -2.59 -14.62
N GLN A 16 38.06 -3.72 -15.33
CA GLN A 16 36.99 -4.70 -15.41
C GLN A 16 36.72 -5.23 -14.00
N ASN A 17 35.78 -4.58 -13.31
CA ASN A 17 35.19 -5.11 -12.10
C ASN A 17 33.80 -5.64 -12.47
N PRO A 18 33.58 -6.96 -12.61
CA PRO A 18 32.24 -7.53 -12.61
C PRO A 18 31.75 -7.50 -11.16
N ALA A 19 31.39 -6.31 -10.68
CA ALA A 19 30.68 -6.17 -9.43
C ALA A 19 29.30 -6.79 -9.64
N SER A 20 29.11 -7.93 -8.99
CA SER A 20 27.84 -8.64 -8.89
C SER A 20 26.78 -7.66 -8.39
N GLU A 21 25.94 -7.16 -9.30
CA GLU A 21 24.70 -6.51 -8.93
C GLU A 21 23.82 -7.55 -8.24
N ASN A 22 23.51 -7.25 -6.98
CA ASN A 22 22.55 -7.94 -6.16
C ASN A 22 21.26 -8.18 -6.97
N ASN A 23 21.12 -9.40 -7.48
CA ASN A 23 19.97 -9.86 -8.24
C ASN A 23 18.83 -10.21 -7.28
N GLN A 24 18.43 -9.23 -6.47
CA GLN A 24 17.19 -9.28 -5.70
C GLN A 24 16.15 -8.56 -6.56
N PRO A 25 15.05 -9.21 -6.97
CA PRO A 25 14.04 -8.55 -7.78
C PRO A 25 13.57 -7.32 -7.01
N ASN A 26 13.78 -6.13 -7.58
CA ASN A 26 13.25 -4.90 -7.02
C ASN A 26 11.73 -5.07 -6.97
N ILE A 27 11.22 -5.40 -5.78
CA ILE A 27 9.84 -5.81 -5.54
C ILE A 27 8.89 -4.70 -6.04
N ALA A 28 9.35 -3.45 -5.96
CA ALA A 28 8.67 -2.28 -6.49
C ALA A 28 8.54 -2.29 -8.03
N GLU A 29 9.58 -2.68 -8.76
CA GLU A 29 9.57 -2.80 -10.23
C GLU A 29 8.64 -3.94 -10.67
N LYS A 30 8.57 -5.03 -9.89
CA LYS A 30 7.66 -6.15 -10.14
C LYS A 30 6.19 -5.73 -10.05
N TYR A 31 5.80 -4.99 -9.01
CA TYR A 31 4.41 -4.52 -8.86
C TYR A 31 4.01 -3.53 -9.95
N LYS A 32 4.94 -2.66 -10.37
CA LYS A 32 4.74 -1.76 -11.51
C LYS A 32 4.50 -2.54 -12.81
N GLN A 33 5.32 -3.57 -13.08
CA GLN A 33 5.16 -4.37 -14.30
C GLN A 33 3.85 -5.16 -14.32
N MET A 34 3.44 -5.71 -13.18
CA MET A 34 2.15 -6.39 -13.03
C MET A 34 0.98 -5.45 -13.32
N ALA A 35 1.01 -4.24 -12.77
CA ALA A 35 -0.03 -3.24 -13.02
C ALA A 35 -0.15 -2.84 -14.50
N ILE A 36 1.00 -2.71 -15.19
CA ILE A 36 1.02 -2.42 -16.64
C ILE A 36 0.36 -3.55 -17.42
N ASN A 37 0.66 -4.80 -17.08
CA ASN A 37 0.08 -5.96 -17.74
C ASN A 37 -1.44 -6.01 -17.54
N ASP A 38 -1.90 -5.82 -16.30
CA ASP A 38 -3.32 -5.82 -15.96
C ASP A 38 -4.09 -4.70 -16.68
N ILE A 39 -3.52 -3.49 -16.75
CA ILE A 39 -4.11 -2.37 -17.49
C ILE A 39 -4.25 -2.70 -18.98
N ASN A 40 -3.24 -3.35 -19.58
CA ASN A 40 -3.30 -3.75 -20.98
C ASN A 40 -4.38 -4.80 -21.24
N THR A 41 -4.53 -5.77 -20.34
CA THR A 41 -5.61 -6.75 -20.39
C THR A 41 -6.98 -6.08 -20.29
N ILE A 42 -7.15 -5.12 -19.37
CA ILE A 42 -8.42 -4.38 -19.24
C ILE A 42 -8.74 -3.63 -20.53
N LYS A 43 -7.77 -2.95 -21.15
CA LYS A 43 -7.95 -2.27 -22.44
C LYS A 43 -8.37 -3.22 -23.56
N GLN A 44 -7.80 -4.42 -23.61
CA GLN A 44 -8.19 -5.44 -24.58
C GLN A 44 -9.62 -5.94 -24.35
N LEU A 45 -10.02 -6.15 -23.09
CA LEU A 45 -11.39 -6.59 -22.77
C LEU A 45 -12.44 -5.53 -23.13
N VAL A 46 -12.11 -4.25 -22.96
CA VAL A 46 -12.94 -3.13 -23.41
C VAL A 46 -13.00 -3.09 -24.95
N GLY A 47 -11.85 -3.20 -25.62
CA GLY A 47 -11.76 -3.20 -27.09
C GLY A 47 -12.51 -4.35 -27.74
N ASN A 48 -12.53 -5.53 -27.10
CA ASN A 48 -13.23 -6.73 -27.57
C ASN A 48 -14.72 -6.74 -27.20
N GLY A 49 -15.24 -5.69 -26.55
CA GLY A 49 -16.65 -5.60 -26.16
C GLY A 49 -17.07 -6.53 -25.02
N VAL A 50 -16.12 -7.18 -24.33
CA VAL A 50 -16.39 -8.07 -23.19
C VAL A 50 -16.82 -7.27 -21.96
N MET A 51 -16.44 -6.00 -21.88
CA MET A 51 -16.89 -5.06 -20.85
C MET A 51 -17.09 -3.65 -21.41
N THR A 52 -17.91 -2.86 -20.71
CA THR A 52 -18.16 -1.46 -21.07
C THR A 52 -16.95 -0.57 -20.78
N GLN A 53 -16.88 0.59 -21.44
CA GLN A 53 -15.85 1.62 -21.19
C GLN A 53 -15.82 2.05 -19.72
N GLU A 54 -16.99 2.20 -19.09
CA GLU A 54 -17.10 2.58 -17.68
C GLU A 54 -16.57 1.48 -16.75
N GLN A 55 -16.90 0.22 -17.01
CA GLN A 55 -16.35 -0.92 -16.26
C GLN A 55 -14.83 -1.02 -16.42
N GLY A 56 -14.32 -0.81 -17.63
CA GLY A 56 -12.89 -0.78 -17.91
C GLY A 56 -12.16 0.33 -17.14
N GLN A 57 -12.71 1.54 -17.14
CA GLN A 57 -12.11 2.66 -16.41
C GLN A 57 -12.08 2.42 -14.90
N ASN A 58 -13.13 1.83 -14.33
CA ASN A 58 -13.17 1.50 -12.91
C ASN A 58 -12.11 0.45 -12.53
N LEU A 59 -11.92 -0.56 -13.37
CA LEU A 59 -10.87 -1.57 -13.17
C LEU A 59 -9.46 -0.99 -13.33
N MET A 60 -9.23 -0.12 -14.32
CA MET A 60 -7.94 0.55 -14.48
C MET A 60 -7.60 1.43 -13.27
N ASN A 61 -8.58 2.14 -12.73
CA ASN A 61 -8.41 2.93 -11.50
C ASN A 61 -8.06 2.03 -10.30
N PHE A 62 -8.75 0.89 -10.16
CA PHE A 62 -8.49 -0.09 -9.11
C PHE A 62 -7.07 -0.66 -9.17
N VAL A 63 -6.63 -1.12 -10.34
CA VAL A 63 -5.30 -1.69 -10.55
C VAL A 63 -4.22 -0.65 -10.23
N SER A 64 -4.41 0.58 -10.70
CA SER A 64 -3.46 1.68 -10.49
C SER A 64 -3.33 2.03 -9.00
N GLN A 65 -4.45 2.13 -8.28
CA GLN A 65 -4.47 2.42 -6.84
C GLN A 65 -3.79 1.30 -6.04
N LYS A 66 -4.06 0.05 -6.39
CA LYS A 66 -3.50 -1.12 -5.68
C LYS A 66 -2.01 -1.31 -5.95
N ALA A 67 -1.56 -1.02 -7.17
CA ALA A 67 -0.14 -1.02 -7.52
C ALA A 67 0.63 0.04 -6.74
N PHE A 68 0.06 1.24 -6.61
CA PHE A 68 0.64 2.31 -5.80
C PHE A 68 0.74 1.90 -4.33
N GLU A 69 -0.33 1.34 -3.74
CA GLU A 69 -0.32 0.86 -2.35
C GLU A 69 0.80 -0.16 -2.10
N LYS A 70 0.99 -1.13 -3.01
CA LYS A 70 2.06 -2.13 -2.90
C LYS A 70 3.45 -1.56 -3.11
N TYR A 71 3.58 -0.53 -3.93
CA TYR A 71 4.83 0.21 -4.07
C TYR A 71 5.19 0.96 -2.78
N THR A 72 4.24 1.69 -2.18
CA THR A 72 4.51 2.50 -0.97
C THR A 72 4.75 1.65 0.28
N GLU A 73 4.07 0.50 0.43
CA GLU A 73 4.32 -0.46 1.52
C GLU A 73 5.79 -0.90 1.62
N ASN A 74 6.48 -0.99 0.49
CA ASN A 74 7.88 -1.44 0.43
C ASN A 74 8.88 -0.30 0.69
N LEU A 75 8.47 0.97 0.65
CA LEU A 75 9.37 2.11 0.90
C LEU A 75 9.56 2.39 2.41
N SER A 76 8.53 2.15 3.22
CA SER A 76 8.55 2.47 4.67
C SER A 76 9.45 1.56 5.52
N GLN A 77 10.14 0.57 4.94
CA GLN A 77 11.07 -0.29 5.66
C GLN A 77 12.53 0.19 5.63
N LYS A 78 12.85 1.32 4.97
CA LYS A 78 14.25 1.67 4.68
C LYS A 78 14.82 2.96 5.28
N GLN A 79 14.09 3.67 6.13
CA GLN A 79 14.62 4.93 6.71
C GLN A 79 14.23 5.08 8.17
N LEU A 80 15.14 4.71 9.06
CA LEU A 80 15.31 5.28 10.41
C LEU A 80 16.76 5.01 10.84
N GLN A 81 17.69 5.73 10.23
CA GLN A 81 19.03 5.90 10.77
C GLN A 81 19.55 7.25 10.30
N GLN A 82 19.43 8.24 11.18
CA GLN A 82 20.19 9.47 11.12
C GLN A 82 20.93 9.60 12.44
N SER A 83 22.24 9.45 12.35
CA SER A 83 23.21 9.78 13.39
C SER A 83 23.30 11.29 13.55
N ILE A 84 23.23 11.76 14.79
CA ILE A 84 23.58 13.14 15.17
C ILE A 84 24.81 13.04 16.06
N ASP A 85 25.93 13.59 15.59
CA ASP A 85 27.14 13.77 16.39
C ASP A 85 26.96 14.94 17.36
N ILE A 86 27.25 14.72 18.65
CA ILE A 86 27.50 15.79 19.63
C ILE A 86 28.73 15.42 20.45
N PRO A 87 29.70 16.34 20.63
CA PRO A 87 30.93 16.06 21.37
C PRO A 87 30.82 16.38 22.87
N THR A 88 31.57 15.62 23.67
CA THR A 88 32.41 16.05 24.82
C THR A 88 32.08 15.43 26.20
N GLN A 89 33.03 14.60 26.65
CA GLN A 89 33.52 14.34 28.02
C GLN A 89 32.52 14.21 29.18
N ALA A 90 32.07 12.99 29.41
CA ALA A 90 31.82 12.40 30.73
C ALA A 90 32.15 10.90 30.63
N GLU A 91 32.44 10.23 31.76
CA GLU A 91 32.59 8.76 31.87
C GLU A 91 31.74 8.01 30.83
N PRO A 92 32.29 7.02 30.11
CA PRO A 92 31.64 6.44 28.92
C PRO A 92 30.23 5.95 29.28
N MET A 93 29.24 6.73 28.87
CA MET A 93 27.84 6.36 28.98
C MET A 93 27.66 5.06 28.19
N PRO A 94 27.02 4.02 28.74
CA PRO A 94 26.75 2.82 27.98
C PRO A 94 25.99 3.18 26.69
N ASP A 95 26.44 2.67 25.54
CA ASP A 95 25.89 3.00 24.21
C ASP A 95 24.35 2.92 24.15
N PHE A 96 23.76 2.05 24.97
CA PHE A 96 22.32 1.93 25.14
C PHE A 96 21.61 3.26 25.47
N PHE A 97 22.17 4.07 26.37
CA PHE A 97 21.57 5.33 26.83
C PHE A 97 21.90 6.53 25.95
N ASN A 98 22.81 6.37 24.97
CA ASN A 98 23.17 7.39 23.99
C ASN A 98 22.13 7.45 22.85
N GLN A 99 20.85 7.49 23.20
CA GLN A 99 19.73 7.63 22.26
C GLN A 99 18.68 8.57 22.85
N ILE A 100 17.96 9.27 21.97
CA ILE A 100 16.88 10.19 22.35
C ILE A 100 15.88 9.46 23.25
N GLY A 101 15.56 10.06 24.40
CA GLY A 101 14.64 9.51 25.40
C GLY A 101 15.26 8.53 26.39
N ARG A 102 16.41 7.91 26.06
CA ARG A 102 17.16 7.05 26.99
C ARG A 102 18.17 7.84 27.83
N SER A 103 18.68 8.96 27.31
CA SER A 103 19.54 9.89 28.07
C SER A 103 18.86 10.37 29.36
N ASP A 104 17.56 10.67 29.29
CA ASP A 104 16.77 11.14 30.44
C ASP A 104 16.70 10.07 31.55
N VAL A 105 16.65 8.79 31.16
CA VAL A 105 16.69 7.67 32.09
C VAL A 105 18.06 7.60 32.77
N TYR A 106 19.14 7.74 32.00
CA TYR A 106 20.49 7.73 32.57
C TYR A 106 20.72 8.90 33.52
N ASP A 107 20.27 10.11 33.15
CA ASP A 107 20.35 11.29 34.00
C ASP A 107 19.55 11.11 35.29
N TYR A 108 18.35 10.50 35.22
CA TYR A 108 17.58 10.17 36.42
C TYR A 108 18.34 9.21 37.34
N LEU A 109 18.94 8.15 36.78
CA LEU A 109 19.68 7.16 37.56
C LEU A 109 20.93 7.76 38.23
N LYS A 110 21.67 8.58 37.48
CA LYS A 110 22.89 9.24 37.98
C LYS A 110 22.62 10.26 39.09
N ASN A 111 21.49 10.95 39.01
CA ASN A 111 21.07 11.93 40.01
C ASN A 111 20.28 11.32 41.18
N SER A 112 20.09 10.00 41.18
CA SER A 112 19.39 9.32 42.26
C SER A 112 20.29 9.19 43.51
N ASN A 113 19.69 9.18 44.69
CA ASN A 113 20.41 8.91 45.95
C ASN A 113 20.76 7.41 46.13
N THR A 114 20.66 6.61 45.07
CA THR A 114 20.87 5.16 45.09
C THR A 114 22.05 4.81 44.20
N ASN A 115 22.96 3.99 44.72
CA ASN A 115 24.06 3.48 43.90
C ASN A 115 23.57 2.26 43.12
N PHE A 116 23.46 2.39 41.80
CA PHE A 116 23.13 1.28 40.92
C PHE A 116 24.41 0.59 40.46
N ASP A 117 24.52 -0.70 40.72
CA ASP A 117 25.60 -1.50 40.16
C ASP A 117 25.37 -1.79 38.67
N ARG A 118 26.38 -2.40 38.04
CA ARG A 118 26.35 -2.71 36.62
C ARG A 118 25.20 -3.66 36.24
N ASP A 119 24.83 -4.56 37.13
CA ASP A 119 23.78 -5.57 36.85
C ASP A 119 22.40 -4.91 36.89
N GLU A 120 22.15 -4.02 37.85
CA GLU A 120 20.93 -3.23 37.93
C GLU A 120 20.81 -2.28 36.74
N ILE A 121 21.89 -1.58 36.36
CA ILE A 121 21.90 -0.76 35.14
C ILE A 121 21.56 -1.60 33.90
N SER A 122 22.08 -2.83 33.80
CA SER A 122 21.80 -3.75 32.69
C SER A 122 20.33 -4.22 32.68
N LYS A 123 19.74 -4.47 33.84
CA LYS A 123 18.31 -4.82 33.96
C LYS A 123 17.41 -3.64 33.58
N ILE A 124 17.78 -2.43 34.00
CA ILE A 124 17.04 -1.21 33.66
C ILE A 124 17.09 -0.96 32.15
N SER A 125 18.26 -1.08 31.52
CA SER A 125 18.37 -0.96 30.06
C SER A 125 17.49 -1.98 29.34
N ALA A 126 17.52 -3.25 29.75
CA ALA A 126 16.69 -4.28 29.15
C ALA A 126 15.18 -4.02 29.31
N LEU A 127 14.78 -3.46 30.45
CA LEU A 127 13.39 -3.07 30.70
C LEU A 127 12.96 -1.91 29.80
N VAL A 128 13.77 -0.86 29.69
CA VAL A 128 13.51 0.29 28.82
C VAL A 128 13.39 -0.17 27.37
N GLU A 129 14.33 -0.99 26.91
CA GLU A 129 14.31 -1.55 25.55
C GLU A 129 13.03 -2.34 25.28
N LYS A 130 12.61 -3.18 26.24
CA LYS A 130 11.36 -3.95 26.12
C LYS A 130 10.14 -3.04 26.04
N ILE A 131 10.09 -1.97 26.83
CA ILE A 131 8.97 -1.00 26.81
C ILE A 131 8.92 -0.29 25.46
N GLU A 132 10.06 0.17 24.96
CA GLU A 132 10.16 0.84 23.66
C GLU A 132 9.75 -0.09 22.51
N ASN A 133 10.29 -1.30 22.47
CA ASN A 133 9.93 -2.30 21.46
C ASN A 133 8.43 -2.64 21.52
N SER A 134 7.85 -2.74 22.72
CA SER A 134 6.41 -2.95 22.89
C SER A 134 5.59 -1.75 22.41
N ALA A 135 6.07 -0.52 22.63
CA ALA A 135 5.41 0.69 22.15
C ALA A 135 5.45 0.80 20.62
N ILE A 136 6.59 0.50 20.01
CA ILE A 136 6.76 0.44 18.55
C ILE A 136 5.82 -0.61 17.96
N GLN A 137 5.78 -1.81 18.55
CA GLN A 137 4.89 -2.88 18.07
C GLN A 137 3.41 -2.46 18.12
N ARG A 138 2.94 -1.89 19.24
CA ARG A 138 1.57 -1.38 19.36
C ARG A 138 1.25 -0.33 18.30
N TYR A 139 2.20 0.56 18.01
CA TYR A 139 2.02 1.57 16.96
C TYR A 139 1.91 0.94 15.57
N LEU A 140 2.78 0.00 15.23
CA LEU A 140 2.74 -0.71 13.95
C LEU A 140 1.46 -1.53 13.76
N GLU A 141 0.99 -2.20 14.81
CA GLU A 141 -0.27 -2.94 14.80
C GLU A 141 -1.47 -1.99 14.58
N LYS A 142 -1.48 -0.84 15.25
CA LYS A 142 -2.50 0.19 15.06
C LYS A 142 -2.52 0.71 13.62
N GLN A 143 -1.36 1.05 13.06
CA GLN A 143 -1.23 1.49 11.66
C GLN A 143 -1.72 0.43 10.67
N LYS A 144 -1.36 -0.83 10.90
CA LYS A 144 -1.81 -1.96 10.07
C LYS A 144 -3.32 -2.14 10.13
N HIS A 145 -3.91 -2.03 11.32
CA HIS A 145 -5.35 -2.13 11.51
C HIS A 145 -6.10 -0.99 10.83
N GLU A 146 -5.65 0.26 11.01
CA GLU A 146 -6.24 1.42 10.34
C GLU A 146 -6.20 1.30 8.82
N LYS A 147 -5.06 0.85 8.28
CA LYS A 147 -4.93 0.55 6.86
C LYS A 147 -5.90 -0.54 6.40
N ALA A 148 -6.08 -1.60 7.19
CA ALA A 148 -7.02 -2.67 6.87
C ALA A 148 -8.46 -2.14 6.78
N LEU A 149 -8.89 -1.30 7.74
CA LEU A 149 -10.20 -0.65 7.72
C LEU A 149 -10.40 0.25 6.50
N ILE A 150 -9.39 1.03 6.12
CA ILE A 150 -9.45 1.88 4.92
C ILE A 150 -9.61 1.01 3.68
N ASN A 151 -8.82 -0.05 3.55
CA ASN A 151 -8.86 -0.95 2.38
C ASN A 151 -10.20 -1.71 2.30
N GLU A 152 -10.73 -2.17 3.43
CA GLU A 152 -12.04 -2.81 3.51
C GLU A 152 -13.15 -1.84 3.09
N ASN A 153 -13.11 -0.60 3.58
CA ASN A 153 -14.05 0.45 3.18
C ASN A 153 -13.99 0.76 1.68
N GLU A 154 -12.79 0.89 1.11
CA GLU A 154 -12.64 1.11 -0.33
C GLU A 154 -13.13 -0.09 -1.14
N THR A 155 -12.86 -1.31 -0.69
CA THR A 155 -13.40 -2.54 -1.29
C THR A 155 -14.92 -2.57 -1.22
N ALA A 156 -15.53 -2.20 -0.10
CA ALA A 156 -16.97 -2.12 0.07
C ALA A 156 -17.59 -1.08 -0.88
N LYS A 157 -17.00 0.12 -0.98
CA LYS A 157 -17.43 1.16 -1.93
C LYS A 157 -17.36 0.66 -3.38
N GLN A 158 -16.29 -0.05 -3.73
CA GLN A 158 -16.15 -0.63 -5.08
C GLN A 158 -17.23 -1.67 -5.36
N ARG A 159 -17.52 -2.58 -4.42
CA ARG A 159 -18.62 -3.55 -4.56
C ARG A 159 -19.97 -2.86 -4.73
N LEU A 160 -20.24 -1.79 -3.97
CA LEU A 160 -21.46 -1.00 -4.12
C LEU A 160 -21.56 -0.35 -5.49
N ARG A 161 -20.47 0.22 -6.01
CA ARG A 161 -20.41 0.78 -7.37
C ARG A 161 -20.65 -0.29 -8.44
N ALA A 162 -20.00 -1.45 -8.32
CA ALA A 162 -20.19 -2.56 -9.25
C ALA A 162 -21.62 -3.08 -9.26
N ASN A 163 -22.24 -3.24 -8.08
CA ASN A 163 -23.64 -3.64 -7.98
C ASN A 163 -24.60 -2.57 -8.54
N ALA A 164 -24.33 -1.29 -8.31
CA ALA A 164 -25.11 -0.20 -8.88
C ALA A 164 -25.02 -0.16 -10.42
N GLN A 165 -23.85 -0.45 -10.99
CA GLN A 165 -23.66 -0.57 -12.44
C GLN A 165 -24.38 -1.79 -13.02
N ASN A 166 -24.35 -2.93 -12.34
CA ASN A 166 -25.05 -4.14 -12.79
C ASN A 166 -26.58 -4.06 -12.70
N ASN A 167 -27.13 -3.16 -11.86
CA ASN A 167 -28.57 -2.92 -11.77
C ASN A 167 -29.11 -2.09 -12.93
N ASN A 168 -28.26 -1.37 -13.64
CA ASN A 168 -28.65 -0.61 -14.81
C ASN A 168 -28.38 -1.45 -16.08
N SER A 169 -29.45 -2.04 -16.63
CA SER A 169 -29.70 -2.15 -18.09
C SER A 169 -29.82 -3.52 -18.76
N ASP A 170 -29.66 -4.67 -18.09
CA ASP A 170 -29.89 -5.98 -18.76
C ASP A 170 -30.92 -6.91 -18.09
N GLY A 171 -31.16 -6.78 -16.78
CA GLY A 171 -32.21 -7.55 -16.11
C GLY A 171 -33.61 -7.27 -16.66
N MET A 172 -33.92 -6.01 -16.96
CA MET A 172 -35.23 -5.60 -17.53
C MET A 172 -35.40 -5.93 -19.01
N LYS A 173 -34.31 -6.09 -19.78
CA LYS A 173 -34.41 -6.45 -21.21
C LYS A 173 -34.72 -7.93 -21.43
N ASN A 174 -34.38 -8.78 -20.46
CA ASN A 174 -34.64 -10.22 -20.50
C ASN A 174 -35.83 -10.68 -19.63
N LEU A 175 -36.48 -9.77 -18.91
CA LEU A 175 -37.70 -10.09 -18.16
C LEU A 175 -38.88 -10.17 -19.13
N VAL A 176 -39.45 -11.36 -19.29
CA VAL A 176 -40.75 -11.54 -19.96
C VAL A 176 -41.85 -11.06 -19.00
N PHE A 177 -42.58 -10.03 -19.38
CA PHE A 177 -43.67 -9.47 -18.59
C PHE A 177 -44.88 -10.41 -18.64
N THR A 178 -45.50 -10.71 -17.50
CA THR A 178 -46.78 -11.43 -17.47
C THR A 178 -47.95 -10.46 -17.55
N ARG A 179 -49.12 -10.96 -17.94
CA ARG A 179 -50.35 -10.16 -18.03
C ARG A 179 -50.74 -9.55 -16.69
N GLU A 180 -50.56 -10.29 -15.59
CA GLU A 180 -50.83 -9.85 -14.24
C GLU A 180 -49.84 -8.78 -13.78
N GLN A 181 -48.57 -8.87 -14.21
CA GLN A 181 -47.57 -7.85 -13.89
C GLN A 181 -47.90 -6.54 -14.60
N ILE A 182 -48.25 -6.60 -15.89
CA ILE A 182 -48.66 -5.43 -16.67
C ILE A 182 -49.91 -4.78 -16.05
N GLY A 183 -50.89 -5.59 -15.62
CA GLY A 183 -52.10 -5.09 -14.97
C GLY A 183 -51.89 -4.48 -13.58
N LYS A 184 -50.75 -4.74 -12.93
CA LYS A 184 -50.38 -4.18 -11.62
C LYS A 184 -49.43 -2.99 -11.72
N MET A 185 -48.87 -2.71 -12.91
CA MET A 185 -47.97 -1.58 -13.11
C MET A 185 -48.71 -0.26 -13.06
N SER A 186 -48.07 0.75 -12.46
CA SER A 186 -48.51 2.14 -12.61
C SER A 186 -48.37 2.60 -14.07
N GLY A 187 -49.19 3.56 -14.51
CA GLY A 187 -49.09 4.13 -15.86
C GLY A 187 -47.69 4.66 -16.21
N ALA A 188 -46.97 5.20 -15.23
CA ALA A 188 -45.59 5.65 -15.40
C ALA A 188 -44.59 4.49 -15.54
N GLU A 189 -44.86 3.34 -14.90
CA GLU A 189 -44.05 2.13 -15.03
C GLU A 189 -44.32 1.41 -16.35
N PHE A 190 -45.57 1.43 -16.80
CA PHE A 190 -45.95 0.91 -18.12
C PHE A 190 -45.28 1.72 -19.24
N ALA A 191 -45.34 3.05 -19.21
CA ALA A 191 -44.73 3.92 -20.23
C ALA A 191 -43.21 3.70 -20.35
N LYS A 192 -42.53 3.44 -19.24
CA LYS A 192 -41.08 3.12 -19.23
C LYS A 192 -40.76 1.77 -19.90
N ASN A 193 -41.66 0.80 -19.83
CA ASN A 193 -41.44 -0.56 -20.31
C ASN A 193 -42.25 -0.90 -21.58
N GLU A 194 -43.00 0.06 -22.13
CA GLU A 194 -43.98 -0.12 -23.20
C GLU A 194 -43.36 -0.77 -24.44
N GLN A 195 -42.20 -0.29 -24.89
CA GLN A 195 -41.53 -0.85 -26.07
C GLN A 195 -41.18 -2.34 -25.90
N ALA A 196 -40.74 -2.73 -24.71
CA ALA A 196 -40.39 -4.12 -24.40
C ALA A 196 -41.64 -5.00 -24.28
N ILE A 197 -42.69 -4.51 -23.61
CA ILE A 197 -43.99 -5.19 -23.48
C ILE A 197 -44.62 -5.42 -24.87
N MET A 198 -44.64 -4.40 -25.73
CA MET A 198 -45.20 -4.51 -27.09
C MET A 198 -44.39 -5.45 -27.98
N ALA A 199 -43.06 -5.47 -27.85
CA ALA A 199 -42.21 -6.42 -28.55
C ALA A 199 -42.47 -7.86 -28.11
N GLN A 200 -42.72 -8.10 -26.82
CA GLN A 200 -43.05 -9.42 -26.28
C GLN A 200 -44.46 -9.88 -26.66
N LEU A 201 -45.45 -8.97 -26.71
CA LEU A 201 -46.78 -9.22 -27.23
C LEU A 201 -46.73 -9.67 -28.70
N ARG A 202 -45.99 -8.95 -29.56
CA ARG A 202 -45.83 -9.33 -30.98
C ARG A 202 -45.16 -10.68 -31.17
N LYS A 203 -44.25 -11.06 -30.27
CA LYS A 203 -43.55 -12.36 -30.29
C LYS A 203 -44.36 -13.49 -29.65
N GLY A 204 -45.56 -13.22 -29.10
CA GLY A 204 -46.38 -14.22 -28.42
C GLY A 204 -45.79 -14.74 -27.10
N LEU A 205 -44.86 -13.98 -26.50
CA LEU A 205 -44.19 -14.37 -25.24
C LEU A 205 -45.04 -14.07 -24.01
N ILE A 206 -46.08 -13.23 -24.17
CA ILE A 206 -47.05 -12.87 -23.14
C ILE A 206 -48.35 -13.63 -23.46
N LYS A 207 -48.78 -14.51 -22.56
CA LYS A 207 -50.00 -15.30 -22.69
C LYS A 207 -51.14 -14.70 -21.86
#